data_AF-A0A0F4YPE9-F1
#
_entry.id   AF-A0A0F4YPE9-F1
#
_cell.length_a   1.000
_cell.length_b   1.000
_cell.length_c   1.000
_cell.angle_alpha   90.00
_cell.angle_beta   90.00
_cell.angle_gamma   90.00
#
_symmetry.space_group_name_H-M   'P 1'
#
loop_
_entity.id
_entity.type
_entity.pdbx_description
1 polymer ?
#
loop_
_entity_poly.entity_id
_entity_poly.type
_entity_poly.pdbx_seq_one_letter_code
_entity_poly.pdbx_strand_id
1 'polypeptide(L)'
;MIYNLPRASGSSPALAGPTSQSPGSDKQFTPTTAPDVAQGSILDLGKPPKRRRRGSVGSADSSKSEADLMKIRNSSDRADILMEVTEQESNDAAFREWASDPIEVDPEATVHYVDRFFACINDGLFQLLPRKPFLLWLKSCRTKSLDDKMLLYSVLALGSIFSDRPERIVAGKRFFTTAKYAVDKSQHRLTLQLAQSRIILSLWYSAIGALTNAWDFIGAAARTVCGLRYNVEPDGPVIGANQVCEYGLHPQALIECHRRTFWAVFILDVSYLSLR
;
A
#
# COMPACT_ATOMS: atom_id res chain seq x y z
N MET A 1 -3.93 12.94 -59.27
CA MET A 1 -2.74 12.22 -59.77
C MET A 1 -2.44 11.08 -58.81
N ILE A 2 -2.54 9.87 -59.32
CA ILE A 2 -2.37 8.59 -58.62
C ILE A 2 -0.94 8.13 -58.91
N TYR A 3 -0.20 7.67 -57.90
CA TYR A 3 0.99 6.83 -58.13
C TYR A 3 0.90 5.56 -57.28
N ASN A 4 0.87 4.44 -58.00
CA ASN A 4 0.95 3.07 -57.52
C ASN A 4 2.41 2.63 -57.32
N LEU A 5 2.65 1.91 -56.22
CA LEU A 5 3.53 0.73 -55.97
C LEU A 5 4.92 0.60 -56.65
N PRO A 6 5.92 -0.05 -55.99
CA PRO A 6 5.86 -1.51 -55.87
C PRO A 6 6.35 -2.14 -54.55
N ARG A 7 5.80 -3.34 -54.35
CA ARG A 7 6.12 -4.42 -53.41
C ARG A 7 7.52 -4.99 -53.67
N ALA A 8 8.26 -5.29 -52.60
CA ALA A 8 9.42 -6.19 -52.66
C ALA A 8 9.38 -7.18 -51.50
N SER A 9 9.19 -8.46 -51.86
CA SER A 9 9.42 -9.63 -51.01
C SER A 9 10.92 -9.87 -50.86
N GLY A 10 11.37 -10.21 -49.65
CA GLY A 10 12.73 -10.66 -49.39
C GLY A 10 12.70 -11.86 -48.45
N SER A 11 12.81 -13.05 -49.02
CA SER A 11 13.02 -14.33 -48.32
C SER A 11 14.51 -14.56 -48.08
N SER A 12 14.89 -15.17 -46.95
CA SER A 12 16.00 -16.14 -46.74
C SER A 12 16.33 -16.25 -45.23
N PRO A 13 17.08 -17.27 -44.77
CA PRO A 13 16.77 -18.69 -44.77
C PRO A 13 16.77 -19.27 -43.33
N ALA A 14 16.06 -20.38 -43.12
CA ALA A 14 16.15 -21.16 -41.89
C ALA A 14 17.45 -21.99 -41.88
N LEU A 15 18.21 -21.93 -40.78
CA LEU A 15 19.30 -22.86 -40.50
C LEU A 15 19.09 -23.56 -39.15
N ALA A 16 19.52 -24.81 -39.14
CA ALA A 16 19.23 -25.89 -38.20
C ALA A 16 19.70 -25.66 -36.75
N GLY A 17 18.99 -26.31 -35.82
CA GLY A 17 19.49 -26.61 -34.47
C GLY A 17 20.66 -27.61 -34.49
N PRO A 18 21.32 -27.82 -33.35
CA PRO A 18 20.98 -29.03 -32.59
C PRO A 18 21.01 -28.91 -31.06
N THR A 19 20.14 -29.71 -30.45
CA THR A 19 20.40 -30.62 -29.31
C THR A 19 20.70 -30.05 -27.92
N SER A 20 19.67 -30.17 -27.09
CA SER A 20 19.68 -30.30 -25.64
C SER A 20 20.46 -31.53 -25.16
N GLN A 21 21.24 -31.39 -24.09
CA GLN A 21 21.50 -32.46 -23.11
C GLN A 21 22.07 -31.88 -21.80
N SER A 22 21.40 -32.22 -20.69
CA SER A 22 21.67 -31.81 -19.31
C SER A 22 22.88 -32.56 -18.70
N PRO A 23 23.57 -31.99 -17.69
CA PRO A 23 24.43 -32.76 -16.80
C PRO A 23 23.71 -33.15 -15.51
N GLY A 24 23.66 -34.45 -15.23
CA GLY A 24 23.35 -35.00 -13.92
C GLY A 24 24.59 -35.03 -13.00
N SER A 25 24.37 -34.86 -11.70
CA SER A 25 25.23 -35.42 -10.65
C SER A 25 24.49 -35.46 -9.32
N ASP A 26 23.98 -36.65 -9.01
CA ASP A 26 23.70 -37.10 -7.66
C ASP A 26 25.00 -37.36 -6.90
N LYS A 27 25.18 -36.79 -5.70
CA LYS A 27 25.94 -37.42 -4.61
C LYS A 27 25.32 -37.09 -3.25
N GLN A 28 25.16 -38.14 -2.45
CA GLN A 28 24.41 -38.24 -1.21
C GLN A 28 25.37 -38.40 0.00
N PHE A 29 25.04 -37.78 1.14
CA PHE A 29 25.35 -38.03 2.59
C PHE A 29 26.58 -38.92 2.99
N THR A 30 27.43 -38.63 3.99
CA THR A 30 27.22 -38.43 5.47
C THR A 30 28.60 -38.30 6.21
N PRO A 31 28.69 -38.06 7.55
CA PRO A 31 29.77 -37.32 8.26
C PRO A 31 30.76 -38.19 9.07
N THR A 32 31.82 -37.59 9.65
CA THR A 32 32.65 -38.10 10.79
C THR A 32 33.59 -36.97 11.29
N THR A 33 33.43 -36.37 12.49
CA THR A 33 34.00 -36.67 13.84
C THR A 33 35.45 -36.18 14.08
N ALA A 34 35.62 -35.40 15.16
CA ALA A 34 36.89 -34.89 15.73
C ALA A 34 37.74 -35.99 16.42
N PRO A 35 38.97 -35.67 16.84
CA PRO A 35 39.22 -35.68 18.28
C PRO A 35 40.10 -34.54 18.83
N ASP A 36 39.98 -34.44 20.15
CA ASP A 36 40.50 -33.57 21.21
C ASP A 36 41.88 -34.06 21.73
N VAL A 37 42.79 -33.16 22.17
CA VAL A 37 43.68 -33.38 23.35
C VAL A 37 44.13 -32.04 23.97
N ALA A 38 43.70 -31.91 25.22
CA ALA A 38 44.01 -31.03 26.36
C ALA A 38 45.47 -30.62 26.70
N GLN A 39 45.57 -29.54 27.53
CA GLN A 39 46.31 -29.37 28.81
C GLN A 39 46.76 -27.88 28.94
N GLY A 40 46.65 -27.12 30.05
CA GLY A 40 46.18 -27.27 31.43
C GLY A 40 46.55 -26.00 32.25
N SER A 41 45.98 -25.87 33.45
CA SER A 41 46.39 -25.00 34.61
C SER A 41 45.77 -23.60 34.84
N ILE A 42 44.67 -23.51 35.62
CA ILE A 42 44.57 -23.08 37.05
C ILE A 42 45.76 -22.21 37.55
N LEU A 43 45.68 -21.01 38.19
CA LEU A 43 44.69 -20.17 38.90
C LEU A 43 45.17 -18.68 38.87
N ASP A 44 44.28 -17.68 38.97
CA ASP A 44 44.15 -16.79 40.15
C ASP A 44 43.53 -15.39 39.88
N LEU A 45 42.62 -15.02 40.79
CA LEU A 45 42.07 -13.72 41.22
C LEU A 45 41.86 -12.52 40.24
N GLY A 46 40.60 -12.05 40.13
CA GLY A 46 40.34 -10.60 40.06
C GLY A 46 39.10 -10.07 39.31
N LYS A 47 37.95 -10.02 40.00
CA LYS A 47 36.80 -9.08 39.84
C LYS A 47 35.95 -9.12 38.54
N PRO A 48 34.60 -9.20 38.63
CA PRO A 48 33.72 -9.19 37.46
C PRO A 48 33.44 -7.77 36.95
N PRO A 49 33.44 -7.51 35.63
CA PRO A 49 32.98 -6.24 35.10
C PRO A 49 31.44 -6.15 35.17
N LYS A 50 31.00 -4.99 35.66
CA LYS A 50 29.63 -4.62 35.98
C LYS A 50 28.65 -4.85 34.82
N ARG A 51 27.60 -5.59 35.13
CA ARG A 51 26.34 -5.75 34.38
C ARG A 51 25.79 -4.38 34.00
N ARG A 52 25.97 -3.97 32.74
CA ARG A 52 25.37 -2.74 32.20
C ARG A 52 23.89 -3.02 31.97
N ARG A 53 23.05 -2.56 32.92
CA ARG A 53 21.59 -2.46 32.74
C ARG A 53 21.33 -1.64 31.47
N ARG A 54 20.87 -2.29 30.40
CA ARG A 54 20.18 -1.59 29.32
C ARG A 54 18.78 -1.32 29.81
N GLY A 55 18.50 -0.05 30.10
CA GLY A 55 17.15 0.40 30.48
C GLY A 55 16.16 0.01 29.39
N SER A 56 15.10 -0.67 29.80
CA SER A 56 13.88 -0.79 29.01
C SER A 56 13.32 0.62 28.85
N VAL A 57 13.41 1.16 27.64
CA VAL A 57 12.64 2.33 27.25
C VAL A 57 11.28 1.80 26.81
N GLY A 58 10.26 2.31 27.49
CA GLY A 58 8.92 1.74 27.57
C GLY A 58 8.24 1.50 26.23
N SER A 59 7.66 0.31 26.13
CA SER A 59 6.54 -0.02 25.26
C SER A 59 5.30 0.70 25.78
N ALA A 60 5.11 1.97 25.40
CA ALA A 60 3.91 2.76 25.75
C ALA A 60 3.19 3.37 24.53
N ASP A 61 3.80 3.33 23.34
CA ASP A 61 3.19 3.91 22.13
C ASP A 61 2.33 2.92 21.32
N SER A 62 2.63 1.61 21.40
CA SER A 62 1.84 0.60 20.65
C SER A 62 0.40 0.49 21.17
N SER A 63 0.21 0.64 22.49
CA SER A 63 -1.12 0.55 23.13
C SER A 63 -2.02 1.76 22.85
N LYS A 64 -1.45 2.92 22.49
CA LYS A 64 -2.24 4.11 22.13
C LYS A 64 -2.87 3.96 20.75
N SER A 65 -2.11 3.47 19.76
CA SER A 65 -2.61 3.27 18.40
C SER A 65 -3.75 2.24 18.35
N GLU A 66 -3.62 1.15 19.11
CA GLU A 66 -4.65 0.11 19.22
C GLU A 66 -5.89 0.58 19.99
N ALA A 67 -5.70 1.37 21.06
CA ALA A 67 -6.78 2.01 21.80
C ALA A 67 -7.53 3.07 20.96
N ASP A 68 -6.82 3.82 20.10
CA ASP A 68 -7.43 4.79 19.20
C ASP A 68 -8.27 4.10 18.12
N LEU A 69 -7.84 2.95 17.58
CA LEU A 69 -8.65 2.10 16.69
C LEU A 69 -9.87 1.49 17.40
N MET A 70 -9.71 1.03 18.64
CA MET A 70 -10.83 0.57 19.46
C MET A 70 -11.80 1.70 19.81
N LYS A 71 -11.33 2.95 19.91
CA LYS A 71 -12.18 4.13 20.18
C LYS A 71 -13.01 4.54 18.96
N ILE A 72 -12.51 4.30 17.74
CA ILE A 72 -13.29 4.48 16.50
C ILE A 72 -14.53 3.58 16.48
N ARG A 73 -14.41 2.36 17.02
CA ARG A 73 -15.47 1.34 17.03
C ARG A 73 -16.70 1.72 17.87
N ASN A 74 -16.60 2.69 18.79
CA ASN A 74 -17.69 3.05 19.71
C ASN A 74 -18.56 4.24 19.25
N SER A 75 -18.47 4.68 18.00
CA SER A 75 -19.21 5.85 17.51
C SER A 75 -20.37 5.48 16.57
N SER A 76 -21.42 4.86 17.13
CA SER A 76 -22.67 4.56 16.41
C SER A 76 -23.26 5.80 15.71
N ASP A 77 -23.17 6.98 16.35
CA ASP A 77 -23.69 8.25 15.79
C ASP A 77 -22.92 8.77 14.57
N ARG A 78 -21.67 8.31 14.34
CA ARG A 78 -20.89 8.73 13.14
C ARG A 78 -21.32 7.97 11.90
N ALA A 79 -21.77 6.72 12.06
CA ALA A 79 -22.13 5.84 10.96
C ALA A 79 -23.39 6.33 10.24
N ASP A 80 -24.44 6.63 11.00
CA ASP A 80 -25.73 7.10 10.48
C ASP A 80 -25.58 8.42 9.75
N ILE A 81 -24.77 9.33 10.31
CA ILE A 81 -24.50 10.60 9.65
C ILE A 81 -23.77 10.36 8.34
N LEU A 82 -22.81 9.43 8.24
CA LEU A 82 -21.99 9.23 7.04
C LEU A 82 -22.67 8.43 5.92
N MET A 83 -23.71 7.64 6.21
CA MET A 83 -24.29 6.66 5.26
C MET A 83 -25.33 7.21 4.27
N GLU A 84 -25.87 8.41 4.49
CA GLU A 84 -26.91 8.96 3.60
C GLU A 84 -26.28 9.67 2.39
N VAL A 85 -26.24 8.97 1.24
CA VAL A 85 -25.90 9.52 -0.09
C VAL A 85 -26.80 8.87 -1.16
N THR A 86 -27.56 9.68 -1.90
CA THR A 86 -28.44 9.26 -3.01
C THR A 86 -27.69 9.16 -4.35
N GLU A 87 -28.03 8.18 -5.19
CA GLU A 87 -27.12 7.63 -6.20
C GLU A 87 -27.15 8.31 -7.59
N GLN A 88 -28.23 8.94 -8.03
CA GLN A 88 -28.46 9.16 -9.49
C GLN A 88 -28.00 10.50 -10.07
N GLU A 89 -28.13 11.65 -9.38
CA GLU A 89 -27.62 12.96 -9.85
C GLU A 89 -26.12 13.15 -9.56
N SER A 90 -25.50 12.15 -8.91
CA SER A 90 -24.19 12.25 -8.28
C SER A 90 -23.00 11.99 -9.22
N ASN A 91 -23.20 11.30 -10.34
CA ASN A 91 -22.09 10.75 -11.14
C ASN A 91 -21.28 11.80 -11.91
N ASP A 92 -21.94 12.83 -12.47
CA ASP A 92 -21.24 13.90 -13.21
C ASP A 92 -20.51 14.85 -12.25
N ALA A 93 -21.12 15.15 -11.09
CA ALA A 93 -20.50 15.93 -10.03
C ALA A 93 -19.29 15.18 -9.44
N ALA A 94 -19.43 13.87 -9.18
CA ALA A 94 -18.35 13.02 -8.69
C ALA A 94 -17.19 12.92 -9.70
N PHE A 95 -17.50 12.85 -11.01
CA PHE A 95 -16.46 12.87 -12.04
C PHE A 95 -15.69 14.20 -12.06
N ARG A 96 -16.40 15.34 -12.03
CA ARG A 96 -15.76 16.68 -12.00
C ARG A 96 -14.89 16.86 -10.78
N GLU A 97 -15.36 16.41 -9.62
CA GLU A 97 -14.61 16.42 -8.38
C GLU A 97 -13.37 15.51 -8.49
N TRP A 98 -13.52 14.26 -8.96
CA TRP A 98 -12.39 13.34 -9.17
C TRP A 98 -11.34 13.89 -10.14
N ALA A 99 -11.77 14.63 -11.17
CA ALA A 99 -10.87 15.28 -12.12
C ALA A 99 -10.12 16.47 -11.52
N SER A 100 -10.56 17.02 -10.38
CA SER A 100 -9.91 18.14 -9.69
C SER A 100 -8.75 17.65 -8.80
N ASP A 101 -7.70 18.47 -8.65
CA ASP A 101 -6.63 18.19 -7.68
C ASP A 101 -6.96 18.87 -6.34
N PRO A 102 -7.18 18.13 -5.24
CA PRO A 102 -7.50 18.70 -3.94
C PRO A 102 -6.50 19.75 -3.46
N ILE A 103 -5.21 19.60 -3.77
CA ILE A 103 -4.18 20.56 -3.34
C ILE A 103 -4.31 21.91 -4.05
N GLU A 104 -4.97 21.96 -5.22
CA GLU A 104 -5.21 23.19 -5.96
C GLU A 104 -6.52 23.87 -5.53
N VAL A 105 -7.51 23.09 -5.08
CA VAL A 105 -8.81 23.59 -4.60
C VAL A 105 -8.70 24.16 -3.19
N ASP A 106 -8.14 23.39 -2.26
CA ASP A 106 -7.96 23.78 -0.86
C ASP A 106 -6.67 23.14 -0.30
N PRO A 107 -5.53 23.83 -0.44
CA PRO A 107 -4.25 23.31 0.01
C PRO A 107 -4.20 23.07 1.52
N GLU A 108 -4.85 23.92 2.31
CA GLU A 108 -4.78 23.88 3.78
C GLU A 108 -5.55 22.66 4.31
N ALA A 109 -6.80 22.48 3.87
CA ALA A 109 -7.59 21.32 4.25
C ALA A 109 -6.96 20.02 3.75
N THR A 110 -6.43 20.02 2.52
CA THR A 110 -5.78 18.86 1.93
C THR A 110 -4.58 18.41 2.77
N VAL A 111 -3.67 19.32 3.11
CA VAL A 111 -2.50 18.98 3.94
C VAL A 111 -2.95 18.50 5.32
N HIS A 112 -3.93 19.16 5.94
CA HIS A 112 -4.45 18.77 7.25
C HIS A 112 -4.96 17.32 7.27
N TYR A 113 -5.85 16.95 6.35
CA TYR A 113 -6.42 15.60 6.33
C TYR A 113 -5.36 14.54 5.97
N VAL A 114 -4.43 14.85 5.07
CA VAL A 114 -3.31 13.96 4.76
C VAL A 114 -2.43 13.73 5.99
N ASP A 115 -2.10 14.78 6.75
CA ASP A 115 -1.31 14.64 7.97
C ASP A 115 -2.04 13.82 9.04
N ARG A 116 -3.36 14.00 9.19
CA ARG A 116 -4.19 13.17 10.08
C ARG A 116 -4.19 11.69 9.66
N PHE A 117 -4.29 11.40 8.37
CA PHE A 117 -4.16 10.04 7.87
C PHE A 117 -2.81 9.41 8.25
N PHE A 118 -1.70 10.11 7.99
CA PHE A 118 -0.37 9.57 8.29
C PHE A 118 -0.13 9.38 9.78
N ALA A 119 -0.60 10.30 10.62
CA ALA A 119 -0.48 10.23 12.07
C ALA A 119 -1.20 9.02 12.68
N CYS A 120 -2.30 8.56 12.08
CA CYS A 120 -3.10 7.46 12.63
C CYS A 120 -2.82 6.10 11.97
N ILE A 121 -2.67 6.05 10.64
CA ILE A 121 -2.55 4.78 9.90
C ILE A 121 -1.10 4.34 9.69
N ASN A 122 -0.21 5.28 9.39
CA ASN A 122 1.16 4.96 8.98
C ASN A 122 2.18 5.06 10.12
N ASP A 123 1.89 5.83 11.18
CA ASP A 123 2.68 5.78 12.41
C ASP A 123 2.33 4.56 13.30
N GLY A 124 1.28 3.80 12.95
CA GLY A 124 0.76 2.65 13.71
C GLY A 124 0.92 1.28 13.05
N LEU A 125 0.18 0.98 11.97
CA LEU A 125 -0.10 -0.43 11.60
C LEU A 125 0.43 -0.93 10.25
N PHE A 126 0.33 -0.15 9.17
CA PHE A 126 0.52 -0.72 7.83
C PHE A 126 1.64 -0.09 7.01
N GLN A 127 2.09 1.11 7.38
CA GLN A 127 3.08 1.90 6.62
C GLN A 127 2.84 1.85 5.10
N LEU A 128 1.56 1.85 4.70
CA LEU A 128 1.08 1.59 3.34
C LEU A 128 1.66 2.59 2.34
N LEU A 129 1.79 3.84 2.79
CA LEU A 129 2.34 4.94 2.01
C LEU A 129 3.59 5.48 2.69
N PRO A 130 4.69 5.72 1.95
CA PRO A 130 5.87 6.36 2.51
C PRO A 130 5.60 7.85 2.74
N ARG A 131 5.41 8.24 4.01
CA ARG A 131 4.99 9.61 4.42
C ARG A 131 5.78 10.73 3.76
N LYS A 132 7.11 10.73 3.90
CA LYS A 132 7.96 11.83 3.43
C LYS A 132 7.90 11.97 1.89
N PRO A 133 8.12 10.90 1.09
CA PRO A 133 7.93 10.98 -0.36
C PRO A 133 6.52 11.39 -0.77
N PHE A 134 5.49 10.85 -0.12
CA PHE A 134 4.10 11.18 -0.45
C PHE A 134 3.78 12.67 -0.23
N LEU A 135 4.21 13.23 0.90
CA LEU A 135 4.02 14.67 1.19
C LEU A 135 4.82 15.57 0.25
N LEU A 136 6.01 15.14 -0.17
CA LEU A 136 6.78 15.86 -1.19
C LEU A 136 6.02 15.84 -2.52
N TRP A 137 5.64 14.66 -2.99
CA TRP A 137 4.87 14.45 -4.21
C TRP A 137 3.57 15.26 -4.22
N LEU A 138 2.82 15.27 -3.11
CA LEU A 138 1.59 16.04 -2.96
C LEU A 138 1.81 17.53 -3.28
N LYS A 139 2.92 18.10 -2.77
CA LYS A 139 3.25 19.53 -2.89
C LYS A 139 3.95 19.89 -4.21
N SER A 140 4.74 18.98 -4.78
CA SER A 140 5.58 19.26 -5.95
C SER A 140 4.99 18.80 -7.28
N CYS A 141 4.12 17.79 -7.27
CA CYS A 141 3.52 17.25 -8.48
C CYS A 141 2.35 18.12 -8.96
N ARG A 142 2.54 18.80 -10.10
CA ARG A 142 1.54 19.64 -10.76
C ARG A 142 0.59 18.88 -11.69
N THR A 143 0.97 17.67 -12.08
CA THR A 143 0.20 16.87 -13.06
C THR A 143 -0.08 15.49 -12.47
N LYS A 144 -1.07 15.42 -11.57
CA LYS A 144 -1.53 14.16 -10.97
C LYS A 144 -2.48 13.44 -11.92
N SER A 145 -2.28 12.13 -12.10
CA SER A 145 -3.17 11.28 -12.88
C SER A 145 -4.54 11.11 -12.18
N LEU A 146 -5.54 10.58 -12.89
CA LEU A 146 -6.81 10.21 -12.26
C LEU A 146 -6.62 9.12 -11.18
N ASP A 147 -5.70 8.18 -11.41
CA ASP A 147 -5.39 7.13 -10.44
C ASP A 147 -4.78 7.74 -9.16
N ASP A 148 -3.90 8.73 -9.30
CA ASP A 148 -3.32 9.46 -8.18
C ASP A 148 -4.37 10.25 -7.38
N LYS A 149 -5.31 10.91 -8.09
CA LYS A 149 -6.40 11.66 -7.47
C LYS A 149 -7.36 10.73 -6.73
N MET A 150 -7.64 9.55 -7.27
CA MET A 150 -8.43 8.49 -6.60
C MET A 150 -7.80 8.12 -5.25
N LEU A 151 -6.49 7.87 -5.23
CA LEU A 151 -5.79 7.58 -3.98
C LEU A 151 -5.82 8.76 -3.02
N LEU A 152 -5.57 9.97 -3.52
CA LEU A 152 -5.57 11.17 -2.70
C LEU A 152 -6.94 11.40 -2.05
N TYR A 153 -8.04 11.28 -2.79
CA TYR A 153 -9.39 11.38 -2.23
C TYR A 153 -9.66 10.27 -1.19
N SER A 154 -9.15 9.06 -1.39
CA SER A 154 -9.26 7.98 -0.40
C SER A 154 -8.51 8.34 0.90
N VAL A 155 -7.29 8.85 0.78
CA VAL A 155 -6.48 9.34 1.92
C VAL A 155 -7.19 10.48 2.66
N LEU A 156 -7.74 11.45 1.92
CA LEU A 156 -8.47 12.59 2.48
C LEU A 156 -9.74 12.16 3.20
N ALA A 157 -10.47 11.21 2.64
CA ALA A 157 -11.61 10.60 3.30
C ALA A 157 -11.16 10.03 4.64
N LEU A 158 -10.31 9.00 4.68
CA LEU A 158 -9.90 8.38 5.93
C LEU A 158 -9.24 9.35 6.93
N GLY A 159 -8.46 10.33 6.46
CA GLY A 159 -7.91 11.40 7.29
C GLY A 159 -8.98 12.25 8.01
N SER A 160 -10.16 12.42 7.42
CA SER A 160 -11.25 13.22 7.99
C SER A 160 -11.87 12.57 9.24
N ILE A 161 -11.87 11.24 9.37
CA ILE A 161 -12.34 10.54 10.58
C ILE A 161 -11.55 10.99 11.81
N PHE A 162 -10.26 11.21 11.63
CA PHE A 162 -9.29 11.58 12.67
C PHE A 162 -9.15 13.09 12.86
N SER A 163 -9.81 13.89 12.02
CA SER A 163 -9.76 15.34 12.12
C SER A 163 -10.57 15.85 13.30
N ASP A 164 -10.12 16.97 13.86
CA ASP A 164 -10.77 17.78 14.88
C ASP A 164 -11.59 18.95 14.29
N ARG A 165 -11.51 19.19 12.98
CA ARG A 165 -12.22 20.28 12.30
C ARG A 165 -13.75 20.07 12.29
N PRO A 166 -14.56 21.13 12.41
CA PRO A 166 -16.01 21.02 12.44
C PRO A 166 -16.61 20.45 11.14
N GLU A 167 -16.02 20.79 9.99
CA GLU A 167 -16.47 20.36 8.67
C GLU A 167 -16.03 18.92 8.28
N ARG A 168 -15.32 18.21 9.17
CA ARG A 168 -14.73 16.89 8.87
C ARG A 168 -15.71 15.84 8.35
N ILE A 169 -16.96 15.90 8.79
CA ILE A 169 -18.01 14.96 8.42
C ILE A 169 -18.44 15.20 6.97
N VAL A 170 -18.77 16.46 6.64
CA VAL A 170 -19.19 16.86 5.30
C VAL A 170 -18.06 16.66 4.30
N ALA A 171 -16.84 17.09 4.66
CA ALA A 171 -15.65 16.88 3.84
C ALA A 171 -15.38 15.38 3.63
N GLY A 172 -15.45 14.59 4.70
CA GLY A 172 -15.28 13.14 4.67
C GLY A 172 -16.22 12.42 3.73
N LYS A 173 -17.54 12.72 3.84
CA LYS A 173 -18.55 12.20 2.90
C LYS A 173 -18.19 12.52 1.46
N ARG A 174 -17.91 13.80 1.17
CA ARG A 174 -17.60 14.25 -0.20
C ARG A 174 -16.39 13.49 -0.74
N PHE A 175 -15.30 13.45 0.01
CA PHE A 175 -14.08 12.76 -0.41
C PHE A 175 -14.29 11.26 -0.59
N PHE A 176 -15.04 10.63 0.30
CA PHE A 176 -15.39 9.23 0.21
C PHE A 176 -16.22 8.93 -1.04
N THR A 177 -17.28 9.71 -1.30
CA THR A 177 -18.13 9.53 -2.49
C THR A 177 -17.31 9.65 -3.77
N THR A 178 -16.43 10.66 -3.86
CA THR A 178 -15.53 10.84 -5.00
C THR A 178 -14.56 9.67 -5.15
N ALA A 179 -13.93 9.23 -4.06
CA ALA A 179 -13.01 8.09 -4.08
C ALA A 179 -13.70 6.79 -4.48
N LYS A 180 -14.88 6.52 -3.95
CA LYS A 180 -15.69 5.34 -4.29
C LYS A 180 -16.06 5.34 -5.76
N TYR A 181 -16.58 6.46 -6.27
CA TYR A 181 -16.87 6.64 -7.69
C TYR A 181 -15.63 6.36 -8.57
N ALA A 182 -14.48 6.92 -8.20
CA ALA A 182 -13.23 6.71 -8.92
C ALA A 182 -12.78 5.24 -8.92
N VAL A 183 -12.89 4.54 -7.79
CA VAL A 183 -12.58 3.10 -7.68
C VAL A 183 -13.51 2.26 -8.56
N ASP A 184 -14.80 2.59 -8.59
CA ASP A 184 -15.79 1.88 -9.41
C ASP A 184 -15.57 2.10 -10.91
N LYS A 185 -15.09 3.28 -11.32
CA LYS A 185 -14.71 3.56 -12.71
C LYS A 185 -13.34 2.99 -13.09
N SER A 186 -12.49 2.66 -12.14
CA SER A 186 -11.12 2.18 -12.37
C SER A 186 -10.99 0.66 -12.32
N GLN A 187 -12.09 -0.10 -12.20
CA GLN A 187 -12.06 -1.56 -11.99
C GLN A 187 -11.30 -2.35 -13.08
N HIS A 188 -11.21 -1.82 -14.30
CA HIS A 188 -10.54 -2.49 -15.43
C HIS A 188 -9.05 -2.14 -15.58
N ARG A 189 -8.52 -1.22 -14.78
CA ARG A 189 -7.10 -0.82 -14.80
C ARG A 189 -6.48 -1.09 -13.44
N LEU A 190 -5.79 -2.22 -13.31
CA LEU A 190 -5.12 -2.56 -12.07
C LEU A 190 -3.89 -1.66 -11.90
N THR A 191 -3.83 -0.94 -10.79
CA THR A 191 -2.73 -0.04 -10.41
C THR A 191 -2.46 -0.15 -8.92
N LEU A 192 -1.27 0.29 -8.48
CA LEU A 192 -0.94 0.39 -7.06
C LEU A 192 -1.94 1.30 -6.33
N GLN A 193 -2.26 2.44 -6.93
CA GLN A 193 -3.23 3.42 -6.44
C GLN A 193 -4.59 2.77 -6.20
N LEU A 194 -5.06 1.92 -7.12
CA LEU A 194 -6.34 1.21 -6.98
C LEU A 194 -6.32 0.24 -5.80
N ALA A 195 -5.26 -0.54 -5.66
CA ALA A 195 -5.10 -1.46 -4.54
C ALA A 195 -5.10 -0.70 -3.19
N GLN A 196 -4.29 0.36 -3.10
CA GLN A 196 -4.17 1.19 -1.90
C GLN A 196 -5.47 1.92 -1.58
N SER A 197 -6.18 2.44 -2.58
CA SER A 197 -7.49 3.07 -2.40
C SER A 197 -8.52 2.10 -1.84
N ARG A 198 -8.56 0.86 -2.35
CA ARG A 198 -9.47 -0.18 -1.84
C ARG A 198 -9.17 -0.54 -0.38
N ILE A 199 -7.90 -0.65 0.00
CA ILE A 199 -7.49 -0.86 1.40
C ILE A 199 -7.98 0.31 2.26
N ILE A 200 -7.73 1.55 1.85
CA ILE A 200 -8.10 2.75 2.61
C ILE A 200 -9.63 2.87 2.76
N LEU A 201 -10.40 2.58 1.70
CA LEU A 201 -11.86 2.56 1.76
C LEU A 201 -12.40 1.43 2.64
N SER A 202 -11.72 0.27 2.69
CA SER A 202 -12.09 -0.79 3.65
C SER A 202 -11.98 -0.29 5.10
N LEU A 203 -10.93 0.46 5.42
CA LEU A 203 -10.72 1.06 6.74
C LEU A 203 -11.78 2.13 7.04
N TRP A 204 -12.16 2.92 6.04
CA TRP A 204 -13.27 3.87 6.18
C TRP A 204 -14.59 3.16 6.53
N TYR A 205 -14.96 2.12 5.79
CA TYR A 205 -16.16 1.33 6.07
C TYR A 205 -16.09 0.66 7.45
N SER A 206 -14.93 0.15 7.84
CA SER A 206 -14.73 -0.41 9.18
C SER A 206 -14.91 0.64 10.27
N ALA A 207 -14.44 1.87 10.04
CA ALA A 207 -14.55 2.96 11.01
C ALA A 207 -15.99 3.43 11.24
N ILE A 208 -16.86 3.25 10.25
CA ILE A 208 -18.30 3.54 10.34
C ILE A 208 -19.14 2.28 10.65
N GLY A 209 -18.52 1.16 11.00
CA GLY A 209 -19.23 -0.07 11.38
C GLY A 209 -19.87 -0.85 10.21
N ALA A 210 -19.64 -0.45 8.97
CA ALA A 210 -20.16 -1.13 7.78
C ALA A 210 -19.24 -2.30 7.37
N LEU A 211 -19.13 -3.31 8.23
CA LEU A 211 -18.14 -4.40 8.11
C LEU A 211 -18.28 -5.23 6.83
N THR A 212 -19.50 -5.46 6.33
CA THR A 212 -19.71 -6.17 5.05
C THR A 212 -19.04 -5.42 3.89
N ASN A 213 -19.25 -4.11 3.81
CA ASN A 213 -18.61 -3.28 2.78
C ASN A 213 -17.09 -3.23 2.98
N ALA A 214 -16.62 -3.16 4.23
CA ALA A 214 -15.19 -3.22 4.52
C ALA A 214 -14.57 -4.51 3.97
N TRP A 215 -15.26 -5.64 4.16
CA TRP A 215 -14.81 -6.94 3.67
C TRP A 215 -14.85 -7.04 2.13
N ASP A 216 -15.89 -6.53 1.48
CA ASP A 216 -15.96 -6.52 0.02
C ASP A 216 -14.80 -5.71 -0.59
N PHE A 217 -14.46 -4.57 0.02
CA PHE A 217 -13.33 -3.75 -0.41
C PHE A 217 -11.98 -4.43 -0.16
N ILE A 218 -11.79 -5.13 0.97
CA ILE A 218 -10.53 -5.86 1.18
C ILE A 218 -10.39 -7.05 0.23
N GLY A 219 -11.48 -7.79 -0.04
CA GLY A 219 -11.49 -8.88 -1.01
C GLY A 219 -11.27 -8.39 -2.45
N ALA A 220 -11.77 -7.20 -2.79
CA ALA A 220 -11.42 -6.54 -4.05
C ALA A 220 -9.94 -6.12 -4.09
N ALA A 221 -9.39 -5.60 -2.99
CA ALA A 221 -7.96 -5.28 -2.89
C ALA A 221 -7.09 -6.54 -3.07
N ALA A 222 -7.46 -7.66 -2.45
CA ALA A 222 -6.79 -8.97 -2.60
C ALA A 222 -6.70 -9.41 -4.06
N ARG A 223 -7.82 -9.36 -4.79
CA ARG A 223 -7.84 -9.66 -6.23
C ARG A 223 -6.95 -8.69 -7.03
N THR A 224 -6.88 -7.43 -6.63
CA THR A 224 -6.05 -6.40 -7.28
C THR A 224 -4.56 -6.71 -7.10
N VAL A 225 -4.11 -6.95 -5.87
CA VAL A 225 -2.68 -7.20 -5.58
C VAL A 225 -2.21 -8.53 -6.17
N CYS A 226 -3.08 -9.55 -6.24
CA CYS A 226 -2.80 -10.79 -6.97
C CYS A 226 -2.70 -10.57 -8.48
N GLY A 227 -3.62 -9.77 -9.05
CA GLY A 227 -3.58 -9.42 -10.48
C GLY A 227 -2.33 -8.60 -10.86
N LEU A 228 -1.83 -7.78 -9.93
CA LEU A 228 -0.57 -7.03 -10.06
C LEU A 228 0.68 -7.86 -9.74
N ARG A 229 0.50 -9.12 -9.31
CA ARG A 229 1.56 -10.05 -8.92
C ARG A 229 2.44 -9.55 -7.76
N TYR A 230 1.90 -8.74 -6.84
CA TYR A 230 2.64 -8.29 -5.65
C TYR A 230 2.93 -9.42 -4.65
N ASN A 231 2.33 -10.59 -4.86
CA ASN A 231 2.61 -11.82 -4.13
C ASN A 231 3.88 -12.55 -4.60
N VAL A 232 4.57 -12.04 -5.62
CA VAL A 232 5.80 -12.62 -6.17
C VAL A 232 6.95 -11.64 -5.95
N GLU A 233 8.08 -12.13 -5.46
CA GLU A 233 9.29 -11.30 -5.39
C GLU A 233 9.83 -11.10 -6.81
N PRO A 234 10.14 -9.85 -7.22
CA PRO A 234 10.71 -9.61 -8.54
C PRO A 234 12.08 -10.28 -8.65
N ASP A 235 12.32 -10.99 -9.75
CA ASP A 235 13.60 -11.64 -10.08
C ASP A 235 14.69 -10.59 -10.35
N GLY A 236 15.29 -10.05 -9.28
CA GLY A 236 16.39 -9.08 -9.38
C GLY A 236 16.04 -7.79 -10.16
N PRO A 237 16.95 -6.81 -10.23
CA PRO A 237 16.65 -5.53 -10.86
C PRO A 237 16.87 -5.63 -12.37
N VAL A 238 15.81 -5.80 -13.16
CA VAL A 238 15.82 -5.28 -14.55
C VAL A 238 15.39 -3.82 -14.47
N ILE A 239 16.32 -2.97 -14.02
CA ILE A 239 16.12 -1.51 -13.99
C ILE A 239 16.18 -1.02 -15.44
N GLY A 240 15.03 -1.01 -16.11
CA GLY A 240 14.88 -0.19 -17.29
C GLY A 240 14.93 1.28 -16.86
N ALA A 241 15.89 2.03 -17.39
CA ALA A 241 16.18 3.43 -17.02
C ALA A 241 15.03 4.44 -17.24
N ASN A 242 13.82 3.97 -17.59
CA ASN A 242 12.69 4.80 -17.99
C ASN A 242 11.36 4.44 -17.30
N GLN A 243 11.40 3.74 -16.16
CA GLN A 243 10.19 3.45 -15.40
C GLN A 243 9.73 4.70 -14.64
N VAL A 244 8.54 5.19 -14.97
CA VAL A 244 7.89 6.30 -14.25
C VAL A 244 7.69 5.88 -12.81
N CYS A 245 8.37 6.56 -11.89
CA CYS A 245 8.32 6.27 -10.47
C CYS A 245 6.99 6.79 -9.89
N GLU A 246 6.08 5.89 -9.53
CA GLU A 246 4.84 6.23 -8.84
C GLU A 246 5.15 6.97 -7.52
N TYR A 247 4.46 8.10 -7.28
CA TYR A 247 4.74 9.06 -6.20
C TYR A 247 6.16 9.64 -6.17
N GLY A 248 6.93 9.53 -7.26
CA GLY A 248 8.34 9.93 -7.28
C GLY A 248 9.25 9.03 -6.44
N LEU A 249 8.82 7.80 -6.14
CA LEU A 249 9.59 6.86 -5.33
C LEU A 249 10.77 6.28 -6.09
N HIS A 250 11.93 6.23 -5.45
CA HIS A 250 13.04 5.42 -5.94
C HIS A 250 12.56 3.96 -6.19
N PRO A 251 13.01 3.26 -7.25
CA PRO A 251 12.53 1.91 -7.59
C PRO A 251 12.53 0.92 -6.41
N GLN A 252 13.57 0.95 -5.57
CA GLN A 252 13.62 0.12 -4.36
C GLN A 252 12.52 0.43 -3.34
N ALA A 253 12.17 1.71 -3.17
CA ALA A 253 11.09 2.12 -2.28
C ALA A 253 9.72 1.74 -2.85
N LEU A 254 9.59 1.71 -4.18
CA LEU A 254 8.38 1.23 -4.86
C LEU A 254 8.17 -0.28 -4.66
N ILE A 255 9.23 -1.09 -4.77
CA ILE A 255 9.17 -2.53 -4.47
C ILE A 255 8.70 -2.77 -3.03
N GLU A 256 9.26 -2.03 -2.08
CA GLU A 256 8.83 -2.13 -0.68
C GLU A 256 7.38 -1.67 -0.48
N CYS A 257 6.94 -0.62 -1.20
CA CYS A 257 5.56 -0.16 -1.20
C CYS A 257 4.60 -1.25 -1.70
N HIS A 258 4.96 -1.99 -2.76
CA HIS A 258 4.20 -3.13 -3.26
C HIS A 258 4.07 -4.22 -2.18
N ARG A 259 5.20 -4.58 -1.55
CA ARG A 259 5.25 -5.61 -0.50
C ARG A 259 4.35 -5.24 0.67
N ARG A 260 4.42 -4.00 1.15
CA ARG A 260 3.56 -3.49 2.24
C ARG A 260 2.10 -3.48 1.87
N THR A 261 1.79 -3.10 0.63
CA THR A 261 0.41 -3.11 0.12
C THR A 261 -0.14 -4.54 0.13
N PHE A 262 0.64 -5.52 -0.33
CA PHE A 262 0.26 -6.93 -0.27
C PHE A 262 0.03 -7.42 1.17
N TRP A 263 0.99 -7.18 2.07
CA TRP A 263 0.88 -7.61 3.47
C TRP A 263 -0.25 -6.91 4.23
N ALA A 264 -0.51 -5.63 3.96
CA ALA A 264 -1.62 -4.91 4.55
C ALA A 264 -2.98 -5.55 4.20
N VAL A 265 -3.16 -5.97 2.95
CA VAL A 265 -4.37 -6.71 2.53
C VAL A 265 -4.50 -8.01 3.31
N PHE A 266 -3.44 -8.80 3.41
CA PHE A 266 -3.47 -10.08 4.11
C PHE A 266 -3.79 -9.91 5.60
N ILE A 267 -3.18 -8.94 6.28
CA ILE A 267 -3.44 -8.67 7.70
C ILE A 267 -4.90 -8.25 7.92
N LEU A 268 -5.42 -7.37 7.08
CA LEU A 268 -6.81 -6.89 7.19
C LEU A 268 -7.83 -7.98 6.88
N ASP A 269 -7.59 -8.81 5.87
CA ASP A 269 -8.47 -9.93 5.52
C ASP A 269 -8.59 -10.93 6.69
N VAL A 270 -7.47 -11.29 7.30
CA VAL A 270 -7.43 -12.16 8.49
C VAL A 270 -8.08 -11.49 9.71
N SER A 271 -7.89 -10.17 9.88
CA SER A 271 -8.47 -9.42 10.99
C SER A 271 -10.00 -9.38 10.89
N TYR A 272 -10.55 -9.16 9.69
CA TYR A 272 -12.01 -9.18 9.49
C TYR A 272 -12.61 -10.58 9.62
N LEU A 273 -11.86 -11.64 9.25
CA LEU A 273 -12.27 -13.02 9.51
C LEU A 273 -12.43 -13.32 11.00
N SER A 274 -11.63 -12.70 11.86
CA SER A 274 -11.63 -12.92 13.32
C SER A 274 -12.75 -12.19 14.06
N LEU A 275 -13.46 -11.27 13.40
CA LEU A 275 -14.57 -10.50 13.97
C LEU A 275 -15.95 -11.14 13.73
N ARG A 276 -15.96 -12.39 13.27
CA ARG A 276 -17.15 -13.20 12.99
C ARG A 276 -17.37 -14.25 14.08
#